data_AF-A0A0A8WTQ2-F1
#
_entry.id   AF-A0A0A8WTQ2-F1
#
_cell.length_a   1.000
_cell.length_b   1.000
_cell.length_c   1.000
_cell.angle_alpha   90.00
_cell.angle_beta   90.00
_cell.angle_gamma   90.00
#
_symmetry.space_group_name_H-M   'P 1'
#
loop_
_entity.id
_entity.type
_entity.pdbx_description
1 polymer ?
#
loop_
_entity_poly.entity_id
_entity_poly.type
_entity_poly.pdbx_seq_one_letter_code
_entity_poly.pdbx_strand_id
1 'polypeptide(L)'
;MAIPSINLDNRTFDDLVAELRGLIPRHAPDWTNHNASDPGITLLELFCWVGEGLIYRTNRIPESSRRRFLELLGTEVTGTLDDAVAATVRSLQSPWRAVTTADFETLVLTAFPLVARACCLADRALDRSGPDEERTGHVSVIVVPHPDSGAMAPAPALLDEVYRFLDERRLITCCHHVVGPAFTPVALSATVVCSAALSLVTVRERVLAALRDFFAPVAVAPDGGVIGWEFGHPVYESELYAMIEGVAGVDHLEKLALLQTSADGWQAAGRMIAIPLNSLVSFDEGASSIEVASVTQVLP
;
A
#
# COMPACT_ATOMS: atom_id res chain seq x y z
N MET A 1 -16.53 -4.71 11.12
CA MET A 1 -16.29 -5.38 12.42
C MET A 1 -17.14 -4.66 13.45
N ALA A 2 -18.04 -5.36 14.15
CA ALA A 2 -18.89 -4.73 15.16
C ALA A 2 -18.02 -4.30 16.35
N ILE A 3 -18.17 -3.05 16.79
CA ILE A 3 -17.49 -2.56 17.99
C ILE A 3 -18.01 -3.38 19.18
N PRO A 4 -17.14 -4.01 20.00
CA PRO A 4 -17.59 -4.79 21.14
C PRO A 4 -18.41 -3.91 22.09
N SER A 5 -19.47 -4.46 22.67
CA SER A 5 -20.30 -3.75 23.64
C SER A 5 -19.44 -3.29 24.82
N ILE A 6 -19.41 -1.99 25.08
CA ILE A 6 -18.66 -1.42 26.20
C ILE A 6 -19.33 -1.87 27.51
N ASN A 7 -18.56 -2.51 28.37
CA ASN A 7 -18.97 -2.91 29.71
C ASN A 7 -18.08 -2.18 30.71
N LEU A 8 -18.60 -1.09 31.28
CA LEU A 8 -17.91 -0.26 32.26
C LEU A 8 -18.05 -0.83 33.69
N ASP A 9 -19.18 -1.46 33.99
CA ASP A 9 -19.45 -2.13 35.26
C ASP A 9 -20.36 -3.33 35.01
N ASN A 10 -19.97 -4.50 35.51
CA ASN A 10 -20.67 -5.76 35.29
C ASN A 10 -21.36 -6.31 36.54
N ARG A 11 -21.42 -5.54 37.64
CA ARG A 11 -22.09 -5.96 38.87
C ARG A 11 -23.58 -6.15 38.63
N THR A 12 -24.07 -7.28 39.08
CA THR A 12 -25.49 -7.66 39.08
C THR A 12 -26.17 -7.20 40.37
N PHE A 13 -27.49 -7.28 40.39
CA PHE A 13 -28.27 -7.10 41.61
C PHE A 13 -27.72 -7.92 42.79
N ASP A 14 -27.41 -9.20 42.57
CA ASP A 14 -26.93 -10.10 43.61
C ASP A 14 -25.57 -9.68 44.16
N ASP A 15 -24.68 -9.21 43.28
CA ASP A 15 -23.36 -8.69 43.67
C ASP A 15 -23.51 -7.46 44.59
N LEU A 16 -24.42 -6.53 44.22
CA LEU A 16 -24.70 -5.32 44.99
C LEU A 16 -25.33 -5.63 46.34
N VAL A 17 -26.26 -6.59 46.40
CA VAL A 17 -26.89 -7.01 47.66
C VAL A 17 -25.86 -7.66 48.58
N ALA A 18 -25.01 -8.53 48.05
CA ALA A 18 -23.96 -9.20 48.82
C ALA A 18 -22.96 -8.18 49.38
N GLU A 19 -22.52 -7.23 48.55
CA GLU A 19 -21.60 -6.15 48.94
C GLU A 19 -22.21 -5.29 50.06
N LEU A 20 -23.43 -4.77 49.87
CA LEU A 20 -24.07 -3.88 50.83
C LEU A 20 -24.44 -4.58 52.14
N ARG A 21 -24.89 -5.85 52.11
CA ARG A 21 -25.09 -6.64 53.33
C ARG A 21 -23.79 -6.85 54.10
N GLY A 22 -22.68 -7.10 53.39
CA GLY A 22 -21.35 -7.21 53.99
C GLY A 22 -20.88 -5.93 54.71
N LEU A 23 -21.40 -4.77 54.31
CA LEU A 23 -21.08 -3.47 54.91
C LEU A 23 -21.91 -3.15 56.17
N ILE A 24 -23.06 -3.81 56.39
CA ILE A 24 -23.96 -3.52 57.53
C ILE A 24 -23.24 -3.58 58.89
N PRO A 25 -22.45 -4.62 59.23
CA PRO A 25 -21.80 -4.71 60.55
C PRO A 25 -20.84 -3.56 60.85
N ARG A 26 -20.28 -2.95 59.80
CA ARG A 26 -19.36 -1.81 59.92
C ARG A 26 -20.09 -0.49 60.15
N HIS A 27 -21.23 -0.30 59.48
CA HIS A 27 -21.94 0.99 59.45
C HIS A 27 -23.15 1.07 60.40
N ALA A 28 -23.77 -0.07 60.70
CA ALA A 28 -24.94 -0.18 61.56
C ALA A 28 -24.85 -1.46 62.42
N PRO A 29 -23.90 -1.53 63.37
CA PRO A 29 -23.67 -2.72 64.19
C PRO A 29 -24.89 -3.13 65.04
N ASP A 30 -25.75 -2.17 65.39
CA ASP A 30 -26.98 -2.42 66.17
C ASP A 30 -28.09 -3.09 65.34
N TRP A 31 -28.00 -3.07 64.01
CA TRP A 31 -28.98 -3.69 63.12
C TRP A 31 -28.61 -5.16 62.89
N THR A 32 -29.28 -6.05 63.61
CA THR A 32 -28.95 -7.48 63.67
C THR A 32 -29.89 -8.39 62.86
N ASN A 33 -31.08 -7.90 62.50
CA ASN A 33 -32.05 -8.65 61.70
C ASN A 33 -31.81 -8.38 60.20
N HIS A 34 -31.35 -9.38 59.45
CA HIS A 34 -31.10 -9.25 58.00
C HIS A 34 -31.98 -10.18 57.16
N ASN A 35 -33.14 -10.56 57.71
CA ASN A 35 -34.11 -11.42 57.04
C ASN A 35 -34.88 -10.66 55.95
N ALA A 36 -35.43 -11.38 54.98
CA ALA A 36 -36.22 -10.80 53.88
C ALA A 36 -37.48 -10.03 54.35
N SER A 37 -37.98 -10.35 55.55
CA SER A 37 -39.13 -9.64 56.15
C SER A 37 -38.75 -8.31 56.81
N ASP A 38 -37.45 -7.99 56.92
CA ASP A 38 -37.00 -6.71 57.45
C ASP A 38 -37.21 -5.59 56.40
N PRO A 39 -38.00 -4.54 56.71
CA PRO A 39 -38.21 -3.42 55.80
C PRO A 39 -36.90 -2.72 55.36
N GLY A 40 -35.88 -2.70 56.23
CA GLY A 40 -34.57 -2.16 55.91
C GLY A 40 -33.84 -2.98 54.83
N ILE A 41 -33.97 -4.30 54.87
CA ILE A 41 -33.44 -5.20 53.83
C ILE A 41 -34.21 -5.01 52.52
N THR A 42 -35.53 -4.86 52.59
CA THR A 42 -36.35 -4.55 51.39
C THR A 42 -35.93 -3.23 50.74
N LEU A 43 -35.63 -2.19 51.54
CA LEU A 43 -35.12 -0.92 51.03
C LEU A 43 -33.72 -1.08 50.41
N LEU A 44 -32.83 -1.85 51.05
CA LEU A 44 -31.50 -2.14 50.52
C LEU A 44 -31.60 -2.83 49.15
N GLU A 45 -32.45 -3.85 49.02
CA GLU A 45 -32.71 -4.56 47.77
C GLU A 45 -33.28 -3.60 46.71
N LEU A 46 -34.23 -2.73 47.05
CA LEU A 46 -34.74 -1.70 46.13
C LEU A 46 -33.62 -0.80 45.59
N PHE A 47 -32.70 -0.35 46.46
CA PHE A 47 -31.55 0.46 46.02
C PHE A 47 -30.57 -0.33 45.16
N CYS A 48 -30.37 -1.62 45.41
CA CYS A 48 -29.56 -2.49 44.54
C CYS A 48 -30.18 -2.60 43.14
N TRP A 49 -31.49 -2.77 43.05
CA TRP A 49 -32.21 -2.80 41.78
C TRP A 49 -32.10 -1.48 41.00
N VAL A 50 -32.24 -0.34 41.69
CA VAL A 50 -31.98 0.98 41.09
C VAL A 50 -30.52 1.08 40.61
N GLY A 51 -29.57 0.61 41.41
CA GLY A 51 -28.15 0.59 41.08
C GLY A 51 -27.82 -0.21 39.83
N GLU A 52 -28.32 -1.44 39.73
CA GLU A 52 -28.17 -2.28 38.53
C GLU A 52 -28.79 -1.61 37.29
N GLY A 53 -29.95 -0.98 37.44
CA GLY A 53 -30.58 -0.20 36.37
C GLY A 53 -29.72 0.99 35.90
N LEU A 54 -28.99 1.64 36.80
CA LEU A 54 -28.02 2.69 36.47
C LEU A 54 -26.78 2.12 35.78
N ILE A 55 -26.25 0.99 36.26
CA ILE A 55 -25.12 0.28 35.64
C ILE A 55 -25.46 -0.08 34.19
N TYR A 56 -26.64 -0.66 33.95
CA TYR A 56 -27.12 -0.98 32.61
C TYR A 56 -27.19 0.25 31.69
N ARG A 57 -27.63 1.40 32.19
CA ARG A 57 -27.69 2.65 31.42
C ARG A 57 -26.29 3.19 31.13
N THR A 58 -25.38 3.11 32.09
CA THR A 58 -23.98 3.53 31.95
C THR A 58 -23.25 2.68 30.90
N ASN A 59 -23.53 1.39 30.82
CA ASN A 59 -22.97 0.48 29.81
C ASN A 59 -23.51 0.71 28.39
N ARG A 60 -24.45 1.65 28.21
CA ARG A 60 -25.00 1.99 26.90
C ARG A 60 -24.48 3.35 26.45
N ILE A 61 -23.97 3.41 25.23
CA ILE A 61 -23.83 4.68 24.52
C ILE A 61 -25.16 4.95 23.82
N PRO A 62 -25.94 5.97 24.22
CA PRO A 62 -27.19 6.30 23.54
C PRO A 62 -26.96 6.69 22.08
N GLU A 63 -27.94 6.41 21.22
CA GLU A 63 -27.90 6.84 19.81
C GLU A 63 -27.75 8.36 19.65
N SER A 64 -28.29 9.15 20.59
CA SER A 64 -28.12 10.61 20.61
C SER A 64 -26.66 11.02 20.81
N SER A 65 -25.93 10.35 21.70
CA SER A 65 -24.50 10.57 21.89
C SER A 65 -23.71 10.17 20.64
N ARG A 66 -24.01 9.01 20.04
CA ARG A 66 -23.38 8.56 18.80
C ARG A 66 -23.57 9.59 17.68
N ARG A 67 -24.79 10.08 17.48
CA ARG A 67 -25.09 11.13 16.50
C ARG A 67 -24.30 12.41 16.79
N ARG A 68 -24.25 12.85 18.05
CA ARG A 68 -23.51 14.07 18.42
C ARG A 68 -22.00 13.93 18.19
N PHE A 69 -21.43 12.76 18.45
CA PHE A 69 -20.02 12.50 18.13
C PHE A 69 -19.74 12.53 16.63
N LEU A 70 -20.64 11.98 15.80
CA LEU A 70 -20.53 12.06 14.34
C LEU A 70 -20.61 13.51 13.85
N GLU A 71 -21.52 14.31 14.40
CA GLU A 71 -21.62 15.75 14.09
C GLU A 71 -20.34 16.50 14.47
N LEU A 72 -19.73 16.22 15.63
CA LEU A 72 -18.47 16.81 16.05
C LEU A 72 -17.30 16.43 15.14
N LEU A 73 -17.35 15.23 14.55
CA LEU A 73 -16.40 14.75 13.54
C LEU A 73 -16.73 15.27 12.13
N GLY A 74 -17.72 16.16 11.99
CA GLY A 74 -18.12 16.75 10.71
C GLY A 74 -18.83 15.78 9.77
N THR A 75 -19.34 14.65 10.27
CA THR A 75 -20.08 13.68 9.46
C THR A 75 -21.58 13.94 9.54
N GLU A 76 -22.21 14.17 8.38
CA GLU A 76 -23.66 14.16 8.27
C GLU A 76 -24.19 12.72 8.24
N VAL A 77 -25.17 12.43 9.11
CA VAL A 77 -25.75 11.09 9.22
C VAL A 77 -26.81 10.89 8.15
N THR A 78 -26.43 10.26 7.04
CA THR A 78 -27.35 9.79 5.99
C THR A 78 -27.51 8.27 6.12
N GLY A 79 -28.72 7.80 6.46
CA GLY A 79 -28.97 6.37 6.68
C GLY A 79 -28.80 5.92 8.14
N THR A 80 -28.29 4.70 8.35
CA THR A 80 -28.17 4.12 9.70
C THR A 80 -26.99 4.72 10.47
N LEU A 81 -27.09 4.76 11.79
CA LEU A 81 -25.99 5.23 12.66
C LEU A 81 -24.76 4.33 12.59
N ASP A 82 -24.92 3.03 12.35
CA ASP A 82 -23.81 2.08 12.22
C ASP A 82 -23.03 2.32 10.93
N ASP A 83 -23.73 2.56 9.82
CA ASP A 83 -23.11 2.88 8.52
C ASP A 83 -22.36 4.21 8.59
N ALA A 84 -22.95 5.22 9.22
CA ALA A 84 -22.32 6.53 9.42
C ALA A 84 -21.05 6.41 10.26
N VAL A 85 -21.08 5.67 11.38
CA VAL A 85 -19.87 5.38 12.19
C VAL A 85 -18.81 4.69 11.34
N ALA A 86 -19.17 3.65 10.59
CA ALA A 86 -18.22 2.91 9.78
C ALA A 86 -17.59 3.80 8.68
N ALA A 87 -18.38 4.67 8.06
CA ALA A 87 -17.91 5.62 7.06
C ALA A 87 -16.98 6.69 7.66
N THR A 88 -17.34 7.28 8.81
CA THR A 88 -16.49 8.25 9.52
C THR A 88 -15.17 7.64 9.93
N VAL A 89 -15.17 6.42 10.50
CA VAL A 89 -13.94 5.74 10.90
C VAL A 89 -13.03 5.49 9.69
N ARG A 90 -13.59 5.04 8.55
CA ARG A 90 -12.81 4.91 7.31
C ARG A 90 -12.23 6.24 6.84
N SER A 91 -13.02 7.31 6.89
CA SER A 91 -12.56 8.66 6.52
C SER A 91 -11.41 9.15 7.42
N LEU A 92 -11.50 8.90 8.74
CA LEU A 92 -10.43 9.24 9.70
C LEU A 92 -9.16 8.42 9.49
N GLN A 93 -9.27 7.22 8.91
CA GLN A 93 -8.13 6.38 8.57
C GLN A 93 -7.45 6.79 7.26
N SER A 94 -8.13 7.54 6.40
CA SER A 94 -7.54 8.08 5.18
C SER A 94 -6.48 9.12 5.54
N PRO A 95 -5.19 8.91 5.18
CA PRO A 95 -4.15 9.88 5.45
C PRO A 95 -4.47 11.20 4.77
N TRP A 96 -4.47 12.30 5.52
CA TRP A 96 -4.56 13.65 4.95
C TRP A 96 -3.20 14.36 4.91
N ARG A 97 -2.25 13.92 5.76
CA ARG A 97 -0.88 14.43 5.81
C ARG A 97 0.10 13.40 5.30
N ALA A 98 1.12 13.87 4.60
CA ALA A 98 2.23 13.06 4.14
C ALA A 98 3.33 13.04 5.22
N VAL A 99 3.39 11.96 6.01
CA VAL A 99 4.36 11.79 7.10
C VAL A 99 5.42 10.77 6.72
N THR A 100 5.01 9.62 6.21
CA THR A 100 5.86 8.53 5.74
C THR A 100 5.93 8.49 4.21
N THR A 101 6.91 7.77 3.66
CA THR A 101 7.00 7.57 2.20
C THR A 101 5.72 6.95 1.61
N ALA A 102 5.16 5.96 2.31
CA ALA A 102 3.90 5.33 1.94
C ALA A 102 2.70 6.31 1.97
N ASP A 103 2.69 7.29 2.87
CA ASP A 103 1.63 8.31 2.88
C ASP A 103 1.71 9.21 1.64
N PHE A 104 2.92 9.61 1.23
CA PHE A 104 3.11 10.38 -0.01
C PHE A 104 2.58 9.61 -1.22
N GLU A 105 2.94 8.33 -1.34
CA GLU A 105 2.50 7.47 -2.45
C GLU A 105 0.98 7.30 -2.45
N THR A 106 0.39 6.98 -1.30
CA THR A 106 -1.05 6.77 -1.14
C THR A 106 -1.84 8.05 -1.45
N LEU A 107 -1.38 9.20 -0.97
CA LEU A 107 -2.01 10.50 -1.23
C LEU A 107 -2.02 10.84 -2.72
N VAL A 108 -0.92 10.61 -3.43
CA VAL A 108 -0.83 10.87 -4.87
C VAL A 108 -1.74 9.92 -5.65
N LEU A 109 -1.65 8.61 -5.38
CA LEU A 109 -2.47 7.60 -6.08
C LEU A 109 -3.98 7.80 -5.85
N THR A 110 -4.37 8.24 -4.66
CA THR A 110 -5.78 8.50 -4.34
C THR A 110 -6.31 9.77 -5.01
N ALA A 111 -5.48 10.81 -5.12
CA ALA A 111 -5.90 12.11 -5.63
C ALA A 111 -5.80 12.25 -7.16
N PHE A 112 -4.89 11.51 -7.81
CA PHE A 112 -4.57 11.69 -9.23
C PHE A 112 -4.79 10.40 -10.03
N PRO A 113 -5.96 10.21 -10.65
CA PRO A 113 -6.24 9.04 -11.50
C PRO A 113 -5.31 8.89 -12.72
N LEU A 114 -4.67 9.98 -13.14
CA LEU A 114 -3.69 9.98 -14.24
C LEU A 114 -2.31 9.43 -13.81
N VAL A 115 -2.11 9.11 -12.53
CA VAL A 115 -0.88 8.52 -12.00
C VAL A 115 -1.11 7.04 -11.77
N ALA A 116 -0.35 6.19 -12.46
CA ALA A 116 -0.41 4.74 -12.27
C ALA A 116 0.47 4.25 -11.12
N ARG A 117 1.65 4.87 -10.93
CA ARG A 117 2.55 4.54 -9.82
C ARG A 117 3.14 5.81 -9.23
N ALA A 118 3.29 5.81 -7.92
CA ALA A 118 4.08 6.78 -7.19
C ALA A 118 5.14 6.01 -6.38
N CYS A 119 6.39 6.47 -6.41
CA CYS A 119 7.46 5.93 -5.57
C CYS A 119 8.11 7.07 -4.81
N CYS A 120 8.17 6.97 -3.50
CA CYS A 120 8.66 8.01 -2.63
C CYS A 120 9.98 7.59 -1.97
N LEU A 121 11.02 8.39 -2.20
CA LEU A 121 12.35 8.17 -1.64
C LEU A 121 12.64 9.21 -0.56
N ALA A 122 12.88 8.73 0.66
CA ALA A 122 13.30 9.55 1.78
C ALA A 122 14.77 9.95 1.68
N ASP A 123 15.08 11.13 2.22
CA ASP A 123 16.41 11.74 2.23
C ASP A 123 17.03 11.89 0.83
N ARG A 124 16.22 12.23 -0.18
CA ARG A 124 16.64 12.43 -1.57
C ARG A 124 16.03 13.71 -2.14
N ALA A 125 16.83 14.48 -2.90
CA ALA A 125 16.36 15.60 -3.72
C ALA A 125 16.74 15.37 -5.18
N LEU A 126 15.93 14.58 -5.88
CA LEU A 126 16.21 14.11 -7.24
C LEU A 126 16.22 15.22 -8.30
N ASP A 127 15.75 16.42 -7.97
CA ASP A 127 15.80 17.61 -8.82
C ASP A 127 17.13 18.40 -8.69
N ARG A 128 17.91 18.13 -7.63
CA ARG A 128 19.09 18.93 -7.24
C ARG A 128 20.38 18.12 -7.12
N SER A 129 20.26 16.82 -6.88
CA SER A 129 21.37 15.92 -6.55
C SER A 129 21.23 14.59 -7.28
N GLY A 130 22.32 13.83 -7.30
CA GLY A 130 22.32 12.49 -7.87
C GLY A 130 21.36 11.53 -7.15
N PRO A 131 20.88 10.46 -7.80
CA PRO A 131 19.92 9.52 -7.22
C PRO A 131 20.43 8.81 -5.96
N ASP A 132 21.75 8.62 -5.86
CA ASP A 132 22.40 7.94 -4.74
C ASP A 132 22.89 8.92 -3.65
N GLU A 133 22.76 10.23 -3.86
CA GLU A 133 23.20 11.25 -2.92
C GLU A 133 22.14 11.50 -1.84
N GLU A 134 22.51 11.28 -0.59
CA GLU A 134 21.64 11.49 0.55
C GLU A 134 21.55 12.97 0.95
N ARG A 135 20.32 13.43 1.21
CA ARG A 135 20.00 14.78 1.65
C ARG A 135 18.94 14.75 2.74
N THR A 136 19.38 14.85 3.98
CA THR A 136 18.49 14.79 5.15
C THR A 136 17.38 15.83 5.09
N GLY A 137 16.15 15.40 5.38
CA GLY A 137 14.97 16.29 5.41
C GLY A 137 14.41 16.61 4.02
N HIS A 138 14.95 16.01 2.97
CA HIS A 138 14.39 16.06 1.63
C HIS A 138 13.64 14.75 1.31
N VAL A 139 12.55 14.85 0.57
CA VAL A 139 11.78 13.69 0.09
C VAL A 139 11.51 13.89 -1.40
N SER A 140 11.72 12.86 -2.21
CA SER A 140 11.40 12.93 -3.64
C SER A 140 10.31 11.92 -3.99
N VAL A 141 9.26 12.40 -4.65
CA VAL A 141 8.16 11.59 -5.16
C VAL A 141 8.30 11.47 -6.67
N ILE A 142 8.46 10.25 -7.14
CA ILE A 142 8.55 9.90 -8.55
C ILE A 142 7.15 9.54 -9.04
N VAL A 143 6.68 10.23 -10.07
CA VAL A 143 5.32 10.09 -10.61
C VAL A 143 5.39 9.39 -11.96
N VAL A 144 4.80 8.20 -12.04
CA VAL A 144 4.67 7.43 -13.29
C VAL A 144 3.24 7.61 -13.82
N PRO A 145 3.06 8.19 -15.02
CA PRO A 145 1.75 8.42 -15.58
C PRO A 145 1.05 7.12 -15.96
N HIS A 146 -0.27 7.15 -16.03
CA HIS A 146 -1.08 6.02 -16.49
C HIS A 146 -0.86 5.75 -17.98
N PRO A 147 -0.83 4.48 -18.46
CA PRO A 147 -0.61 4.14 -19.87
C PRO A 147 -1.57 4.85 -20.82
N ASP A 148 -2.81 5.08 -20.38
CA ASP A 148 -3.85 5.81 -21.15
C ASP A 148 -3.46 7.26 -21.49
N SER A 149 -2.51 7.84 -20.74
CA SER A 149 -1.95 9.15 -21.08
C SER A 149 -1.11 9.13 -22.36
N GLY A 150 -0.70 7.96 -22.83
CA GLY A 150 0.14 7.76 -24.01
C GLY A 150 1.59 8.21 -23.86
N ALA A 151 1.99 8.73 -22.69
CA ALA A 151 3.33 9.22 -22.43
C ALA A 151 4.02 8.36 -21.37
N MET A 152 5.29 8.03 -21.60
CA MET A 152 6.13 7.28 -20.64
C MET A 152 6.65 8.18 -19.51
N ALA A 153 6.73 9.49 -19.75
CA ALA A 153 7.10 10.51 -18.76
C ALA A 153 5.90 11.44 -18.47
N PRO A 154 5.71 11.87 -17.22
CA PRO A 154 4.61 12.75 -16.86
C PRO A 154 4.77 14.14 -17.48
N ALA A 155 3.65 14.77 -17.83
CA ALA A 155 3.64 16.15 -18.29
C ALA A 155 4.10 17.10 -17.16
N PRO A 156 4.83 18.18 -17.45
CA PRO A 156 5.27 19.14 -16.42
C PRO A 156 4.11 19.72 -15.59
N ALA A 157 2.96 19.97 -16.22
CA ALA A 157 1.77 20.45 -15.53
C ALA A 157 1.25 19.47 -14.45
N LEU A 158 1.34 18.16 -14.69
CA LEU A 158 0.97 17.14 -13.71
C LEU A 158 1.94 17.15 -12.52
N LEU A 159 3.25 17.30 -12.78
CA LEU A 159 4.26 17.39 -11.73
C LEU A 159 4.04 18.61 -10.83
N ASP A 160 3.75 19.77 -11.42
CA ASP A 160 3.46 21.01 -10.69
C ASP A 160 2.17 20.88 -9.84
N GLU A 161 1.15 20.22 -10.37
CA GLU A 161 -0.11 20.01 -9.65
C GLU A 161 0.07 19.07 -8.45
N VAL A 162 0.79 17.97 -8.64
CA VAL A 162 1.14 17.02 -7.57
C VAL A 162 2.02 17.70 -6.53
N TYR A 163 3.00 18.51 -6.95
CA TYR A 163 3.86 19.27 -6.04
C TYR A 163 3.03 20.18 -5.12
N ARG A 164 2.12 20.98 -5.68
CA ARG A 164 1.28 21.90 -4.91
C ARG A 164 0.32 21.15 -3.99
N PHE A 165 -0.25 20.03 -4.44
CA PHE A 165 -1.10 19.18 -3.63
C PHE A 165 -0.37 18.63 -2.39
N LEU A 166 0.88 18.18 -2.56
CA LEU A 166 1.71 17.69 -1.47
C LEU A 166 2.23 18.80 -0.55
N ASP A 167 2.48 20.01 -1.08
CA ASP A 167 2.99 21.15 -0.29
C ASP A 167 2.02 21.56 0.82
N GLU A 168 0.71 21.44 0.60
CA GLU A 168 -0.33 21.69 1.62
C GLU A 168 -0.38 20.60 2.71
N ARG A 169 0.24 19.44 2.47
CA ARG A 169 0.06 18.20 3.27
C ARG A 169 1.35 17.69 3.90
N ARG A 170 2.50 18.25 3.53
CA ARG A 170 3.81 17.86 4.06
C ARG A 170 4.05 18.36 5.49
N LEU A 171 5.03 17.76 6.15
CA LEU A 171 5.58 18.28 7.40
C LEU A 171 6.36 19.58 7.15
N ILE A 172 6.30 20.50 8.12
CA ILE A 172 6.98 21.81 8.02
C ILE A 172 8.51 21.69 7.86
N THR A 173 9.09 20.61 8.40
CA THR A 173 10.54 20.33 8.38
C THR A 173 10.99 19.58 7.13
N CYS A 174 10.08 19.19 6.24
CA CYS A 174 10.37 18.38 5.07
C CYS A 174 10.36 19.23 3.80
N CYS A 175 11.42 19.19 3.00
CA CYS A 175 11.42 19.71 1.63
C CYS A 175 11.04 18.57 0.67
N HIS A 176 9.91 18.68 -0.02
CA HIS A 176 9.53 17.66 -1.02
C HIS A 176 9.88 18.09 -2.44
N HIS A 177 10.07 17.10 -3.30
CA HIS A 177 10.36 17.25 -4.72
C HIS A 177 9.46 16.29 -5.49
N VAL A 178 9.01 16.68 -6.68
CA VAL A 178 8.18 15.83 -7.53
C VAL A 178 8.83 15.75 -8.90
N VAL A 179 9.14 14.54 -9.33
CA VAL A 179 9.90 14.27 -10.56
C VAL A 179 9.26 13.15 -11.37
N GLY A 180 9.55 13.09 -12.66
CA GLY A 180 9.25 11.92 -13.48
C GLY A 180 10.29 10.80 -13.27
N PRO A 181 9.98 9.56 -13.68
CA PRO A 181 10.94 8.47 -13.65
C PRO A 181 12.10 8.76 -14.62
N ALA A 182 13.31 8.44 -14.18
CA ALA A 182 14.43 8.28 -15.09
C ALA A 182 14.35 6.89 -15.74
N PHE A 183 14.99 6.73 -16.90
CA PHE A 183 15.01 5.46 -17.61
C PHE A 183 16.45 5.05 -17.89
N THR A 184 16.80 3.83 -17.44
CA THR A 184 18.06 3.20 -17.81
C THR A 184 17.80 2.30 -19.01
N PRO A 185 18.35 2.63 -20.19
CA PRO A 185 18.16 1.82 -21.38
C PRO A 185 18.95 0.51 -21.24
N VAL A 186 18.25 -0.61 -21.45
CA VAL A 186 18.80 -1.96 -21.40
C VAL A 186 18.46 -2.67 -22.69
N ALA A 187 19.46 -3.31 -23.30
CA ALA A 187 19.28 -4.19 -24.43
C ALA A 187 19.86 -5.56 -24.10
N LEU A 188 19.53 -6.57 -24.92
CA LEU A 188 20.06 -7.92 -24.73
C LEU A 188 20.45 -8.55 -26.06
N SER A 189 21.46 -9.42 -25.97
CA SER A 189 21.82 -10.34 -27.04
C SER A 189 21.56 -11.76 -26.54
N ALA A 190 20.63 -12.47 -27.20
CA ALA A 190 20.24 -13.81 -26.81
C ALA A 190 20.19 -14.76 -28.02
N THR A 191 20.67 -15.98 -27.81
CA THR A 191 20.52 -17.11 -28.73
C THR A 191 19.58 -18.12 -28.07
N VAL A 192 18.37 -18.23 -28.61
CA VAL A 192 17.27 -19.03 -28.06
C VAL A 192 17.08 -20.28 -28.90
N VAL A 193 17.08 -21.44 -28.28
CA VAL A 193 16.79 -22.70 -28.95
C VAL A 193 15.31 -23.03 -28.72
N CYS A 194 14.58 -23.27 -29.81
CA CYS A 194 13.15 -23.60 -29.74
C CYS A 194 12.88 -25.07 -30.00
N SER A 195 11.83 -25.57 -29.36
CA SER A 195 11.28 -26.92 -29.62
C SER A 195 10.85 -27.07 -31.09
N ALA A 196 11.10 -28.25 -31.68
CA ALA A 196 10.95 -28.50 -33.12
C ALA A 196 9.51 -28.36 -33.69
N ALA A 197 8.52 -28.11 -32.84
CA ALA A 197 7.10 -28.06 -33.21
C ALA A 197 6.59 -26.65 -33.56
N LEU A 198 7.37 -25.59 -33.33
CA LEU A 198 6.93 -24.19 -33.47
C LEU A 198 7.74 -23.41 -34.52
N SER A 199 7.09 -22.41 -35.12
CA SER A 199 7.75 -21.47 -36.04
C SER A 199 8.72 -20.55 -35.29
N LEU A 200 9.95 -20.42 -35.80
CA LEU A 200 11.01 -19.55 -35.26
C LEU A 200 10.53 -18.10 -35.07
N VAL A 201 9.74 -17.60 -36.03
CA VAL A 201 9.20 -16.22 -35.99
C VAL A 201 8.25 -16.04 -34.82
N THR A 202 7.34 -16.99 -34.60
CA THR A 202 6.36 -16.92 -33.51
C THR A 202 7.04 -17.00 -32.14
N VAL A 203 8.07 -17.85 -32.00
CA VAL A 203 8.83 -17.92 -30.74
C VAL A 203 9.56 -16.61 -30.49
N ARG A 204 10.21 -16.02 -31.51
CA ARG A 204 10.85 -14.71 -31.40
C ARG A 204 9.87 -13.62 -30.96
N GLU A 205 8.70 -13.54 -31.58
CA GLU A 205 7.65 -12.57 -31.22
C GLU A 205 7.15 -12.75 -29.78
N ARG A 206 6.97 -14.01 -29.34
CA ARG A 206 6.59 -14.31 -27.96
C ARG A 206 7.65 -13.91 -26.95
N VAL A 207 8.92 -14.17 -27.23
CA VAL A 207 10.03 -13.76 -26.36
C VAL A 207 10.12 -12.24 -26.27
N LEU A 208 10.00 -11.53 -27.40
CA LEU A 208 9.95 -10.06 -27.41
C LEU A 208 8.76 -9.52 -26.61
N ALA A 209 7.57 -10.11 -26.78
CA ALA A 209 6.39 -9.73 -25.99
C ALA A 209 6.61 -9.96 -24.49
N ALA A 210 7.15 -11.12 -24.11
CA ALA A 210 7.46 -11.43 -22.71
C ALA A 210 8.48 -10.45 -22.12
N LEU A 211 9.51 -10.05 -22.87
CA LEU A 211 10.48 -9.04 -22.45
C LEU A 211 9.86 -7.65 -22.28
N ARG A 212 8.98 -7.23 -23.20
CA ARG A 212 8.24 -5.96 -23.07
C ARG A 212 7.37 -5.96 -21.82
N ASP A 213 6.65 -7.04 -21.58
CA ASP A 213 5.75 -7.16 -20.43
C ASP A 213 6.55 -7.23 -19.12
N PHE A 214 7.70 -7.91 -19.12
CA PHE A 214 8.59 -8.03 -17.96
C PHE A 214 9.20 -6.69 -17.55
N PHE A 215 9.65 -5.88 -18.51
CA PHE A 215 10.20 -4.54 -18.27
C PHE A 215 9.15 -3.43 -18.32
N ALA A 216 7.86 -3.75 -18.41
CA ALA A 216 6.82 -2.75 -18.45
C ALA A 216 6.88 -1.86 -17.19
N PRO A 217 6.95 -0.53 -17.34
CA PRO A 217 6.96 0.38 -16.19
C PRO A 217 5.64 0.31 -15.42
N VAL A 218 4.57 -0.02 -16.13
CA VAL A 218 3.20 -0.18 -15.62
C VAL A 218 2.57 -1.33 -16.39
N ALA A 219 2.24 -2.41 -15.68
CA ALA A 219 1.38 -3.49 -16.14
C ALA A 219 0.11 -3.52 -15.27
N VAL A 220 -1.04 -3.67 -15.91
CA VAL A 220 -2.32 -3.78 -15.20
C VAL A 220 -2.54 -5.25 -14.90
N ALA A 221 -2.51 -5.59 -13.61
CA ALA A 221 -2.82 -6.93 -13.14
C ALA A 221 -4.31 -7.26 -13.32
N PRO A 222 -4.69 -8.54 -13.42
CA PRO A 222 -6.09 -8.95 -13.65
C PRO A 222 -7.07 -8.48 -12.56
N ASP A 223 -6.58 -8.18 -11.37
CA ASP A 223 -7.35 -7.65 -10.24
C ASP A 223 -7.49 -6.11 -10.24
N GLY A 224 -6.93 -5.44 -11.25
CA GLY A 224 -6.88 -3.98 -11.37
C GLY A 224 -5.72 -3.33 -10.62
N GLY A 225 -4.85 -4.11 -9.97
CA GLY A 225 -3.60 -3.61 -9.40
C GLY A 225 -2.62 -3.16 -10.48
N VAL A 226 -1.81 -2.15 -10.19
CA VAL A 226 -0.70 -1.77 -11.06
C VAL A 226 0.57 -2.44 -10.54
N ILE A 227 1.12 -3.38 -11.32
CA ILE A 227 2.39 -4.04 -11.05
C ILE A 227 3.36 -3.65 -12.16
N GLY A 228 4.62 -3.40 -11.87
CA GLY A 228 5.62 -3.09 -12.89
C GLY A 228 7.01 -3.27 -12.34
N TRP A 229 8.03 -3.10 -13.19
CA TRP A 229 9.42 -3.20 -12.74
C TRP A 229 9.68 -2.32 -11.52
N GLU A 230 10.35 -2.86 -10.51
CA GLU A 230 10.61 -2.15 -9.26
C GLU A 230 11.70 -1.09 -9.44
N PHE A 231 11.50 0.09 -8.85
CA PHE A 231 12.49 1.17 -8.90
C PHE A 231 13.80 0.74 -8.24
N GLY A 232 14.92 0.97 -8.92
CA GLY A 232 16.25 0.62 -8.42
C GLY A 232 16.54 -0.88 -8.34
N HIS A 233 15.61 -1.77 -8.74
CA HIS A 233 15.89 -3.21 -8.79
C HIS A 233 16.88 -3.49 -9.92
N PRO A 234 18.07 -4.05 -9.62
CA PRO A 234 19.06 -4.37 -10.64
C PRO A 234 18.54 -5.44 -11.60
N VAL A 235 18.92 -5.35 -12.88
CA VAL A 235 18.57 -6.38 -13.86
C VAL A 235 19.62 -7.48 -13.78
N TYR A 236 19.21 -8.69 -13.36
CA TYR A 236 20.09 -9.85 -13.31
C TYR A 236 19.95 -10.74 -14.55
N GLU A 237 21.08 -11.21 -15.07
CA GLU A 237 21.11 -12.16 -16.18
C GLU A 237 20.30 -13.45 -15.85
N SER A 238 20.36 -13.91 -14.60
CA SER A 238 19.63 -15.10 -14.14
C SER A 238 18.11 -14.95 -14.15
N GLU A 239 17.58 -13.76 -13.86
CA GLU A 239 16.14 -13.50 -13.90
C GLU A 239 15.63 -13.56 -15.34
N LEU A 240 16.41 -13.02 -16.28
CA LEU A 240 16.10 -13.06 -17.70
C LEU A 240 16.21 -14.46 -18.29
N TYR A 241 17.20 -15.27 -17.88
CA TYR A 241 17.24 -16.68 -18.26
C TYR A 241 15.96 -17.40 -17.83
N ALA A 242 15.61 -17.32 -16.54
CA ALA A 242 14.43 -17.98 -16.00
C ALA A 242 13.13 -17.52 -16.68
N MET A 243 13.02 -16.22 -16.95
CA MET A 243 11.86 -15.64 -17.63
C MET A 243 11.75 -16.12 -19.08
N ILE A 244 12.85 -16.07 -19.86
CA ILE A 244 12.83 -16.46 -21.28
C ILE A 244 12.62 -17.97 -21.43
N GLU A 245 13.21 -18.81 -20.57
CA GLU A 245 12.94 -20.26 -20.55
C GLU A 245 11.48 -20.59 -20.20
N GLY A 246 10.81 -19.73 -19.43
CA GLY A 246 9.39 -19.86 -19.13
C GLY A 246 8.46 -19.60 -20.32
N VAL A 247 8.95 -19.06 -21.43
CA VAL A 247 8.14 -18.72 -22.61
C VAL A 247 7.77 -19.99 -23.37
N ALA A 248 6.46 -20.18 -23.60
CA ALA A 248 5.95 -21.34 -24.32
C ALA A 248 6.56 -21.50 -25.73
N GLY A 249 7.39 -22.53 -25.88
CA GLY A 249 8.05 -22.90 -27.13
C GLY A 249 9.58 -22.80 -27.10
N VAL A 250 10.13 -22.14 -26.08
CA VAL A 250 11.56 -22.14 -25.76
C VAL A 250 11.92 -23.48 -25.12
N ASP A 251 13.03 -24.07 -25.56
CA ASP A 251 13.60 -25.28 -24.94
C ASP A 251 14.70 -24.88 -23.94
N HIS A 252 15.68 -24.10 -24.40
CA HIS A 252 16.72 -23.50 -23.55
C HIS A 252 17.36 -22.27 -24.24
N LEU A 253 18.14 -21.49 -23.48
CA LEU A 253 19.01 -20.44 -24.03
C LEU A 253 20.44 -20.97 -24.15
N GLU A 254 21.05 -20.78 -25.32
CA GLU A 254 22.47 -21.12 -25.54
C GLU A 254 23.39 -20.00 -25.02
N LYS A 255 22.97 -18.75 -25.21
CA LYS A 255 23.73 -17.57 -24.80
C LYS A 255 22.80 -16.43 -24.46
N LEU A 256 23.10 -15.71 -23.39
CA LEU A 256 22.50 -14.44 -23.02
C LEU A 256 23.63 -13.45 -22.66
N ALA A 257 23.50 -12.21 -23.10
CA ALA A 257 24.36 -11.12 -22.70
C ALA A 257 23.53 -9.85 -22.52
N LEU A 258 23.71 -9.21 -21.36
CA LEU A 258 23.12 -7.91 -21.05
C LEU A 258 23.95 -6.79 -21.68
N LEU A 259 23.28 -5.84 -22.33
CA LEU A 259 23.88 -4.67 -22.94
C LEU A 259 23.39 -3.41 -22.22
N GLN A 260 24.33 -2.53 -21.88
CA GLN A 260 24.08 -1.23 -21.28
C GLN A 260 24.66 -0.12 -22.16
N THR A 261 24.03 1.04 -22.15
CA THR A 261 24.55 2.22 -22.83
C THR A 261 25.79 2.78 -22.12
N SER A 262 26.82 3.11 -22.90
CA SER A 262 28.07 3.74 -22.47
C SER A 262 28.40 4.90 -23.43
N ALA A 263 29.42 5.69 -23.11
CA ALA A 263 29.85 6.83 -23.95
C ALA A 263 30.20 6.42 -25.40
N ASP A 264 30.66 5.19 -25.59
CA ASP A 264 31.06 4.62 -26.88
C ASP A 264 29.97 3.75 -27.54
N GLY A 265 28.74 3.78 -27.01
CA GLY A 265 27.61 2.97 -27.50
C GLY A 265 27.27 1.79 -26.57
N TRP A 266 26.63 0.76 -27.14
CA TRP A 266 26.20 -0.42 -26.38
C TRP A 266 27.38 -1.34 -26.03
N GLN A 267 27.53 -1.65 -24.74
CA GLN A 267 28.58 -2.51 -24.22
C GLN A 267 28.01 -3.61 -23.33
N ALA A 268 28.67 -4.76 -23.29
CA ALA A 268 28.25 -5.87 -22.44
C ALA A 268 28.46 -5.54 -20.96
N ALA A 269 27.40 -5.59 -20.17
CA ALA A 269 27.38 -5.19 -18.76
C ALA A 269 27.76 -6.32 -17.78
N GLY A 270 28.11 -7.51 -18.29
CA GLY A 270 28.35 -8.70 -17.46
C GLY A 270 27.04 -9.34 -17.00
N ARG A 271 27.02 -9.80 -15.73
CA ARG A 271 25.90 -10.60 -15.17
C ARG A 271 24.76 -9.76 -14.58
N MET A 272 24.96 -8.45 -14.41
CA MET A 272 23.98 -7.57 -13.79
C MET A 272 24.16 -6.14 -14.29
N ILE A 273 23.06 -5.44 -14.53
CA ILE A 273 23.02 -3.99 -14.73
C ILE A 273 22.46 -3.35 -13.47
N ALA A 274 23.25 -2.49 -12.82
CA ALA A 274 22.78 -1.69 -11.69
C ALA A 274 21.82 -0.60 -12.18
N ILE A 275 20.65 -0.50 -11.55
CA ILE A 275 19.63 0.50 -11.86
C ILE A 275 19.59 1.51 -10.71
N PRO A 276 19.71 2.82 -10.97
CA PRO A 276 19.59 3.83 -9.92
C PRO A 276 18.21 3.82 -9.25
N LEU A 277 18.15 4.25 -7.99
CA LEU A 277 16.90 4.23 -7.19
C LEU A 277 15.73 5.02 -7.80
N ASN A 278 16.02 6.02 -8.64
CA ASN A 278 15.00 6.83 -9.31
C ASN A 278 14.63 6.36 -10.72
N SER A 279 15.23 5.25 -11.16
CA SER A 279 15.17 4.80 -12.55
C SER A 279 14.35 3.54 -12.71
N LEU A 280 13.60 3.50 -13.82
CA LEU A 280 12.99 2.30 -14.38
C LEU A 280 13.85 1.79 -15.54
N VAL A 281 13.61 0.53 -15.92
CA VAL A 281 14.25 -0.04 -17.11
C VAL A 281 13.47 0.39 -18.35
N SER A 282 14.19 0.81 -19.39
CA SER A 282 13.64 0.98 -20.73
C SER A 282 14.27 -0.06 -21.64
N PHE A 283 13.47 -1.02 -22.09
CA PHE A 283 13.95 -2.07 -22.98
C PHE A 283 14.06 -1.55 -24.42
N ASP A 284 15.28 -1.56 -24.98
CA ASP A 284 15.52 -1.15 -26.36
C ASP A 284 15.50 -2.37 -27.30
N GLU A 285 14.39 -2.54 -28.00
CA GLU A 285 14.23 -3.61 -28.99
C GLU A 285 15.10 -3.43 -30.23
N GLY A 286 15.39 -2.20 -30.63
CA GLY A 286 16.18 -1.92 -31.82
C GLY A 286 17.66 -2.27 -31.62
N ALA A 287 18.16 -2.10 -30.40
CA ALA A 287 19.51 -2.50 -30.00
C ALA A 287 19.61 -3.97 -29.58
N SER A 288 18.49 -4.65 -29.35
CA SER A 288 18.46 -6.05 -28.92
C SER A 288 18.56 -7.02 -30.10
N SER A 289 19.41 -8.04 -29.97
CA SER A 289 19.54 -9.11 -30.96
C SER A 289 19.07 -10.44 -30.38
N ILE A 290 17.94 -10.95 -30.88
CA ILE A 290 17.36 -12.24 -30.47
C ILE A 290 17.38 -13.20 -31.66
N GLU A 291 18.33 -14.12 -31.64
CA GLU A 291 18.45 -15.18 -32.64
C GLU A 291 17.71 -16.42 -32.14
N VAL A 292 16.88 -17.01 -33.00
CA VAL A 292 16.13 -18.23 -32.66
C VAL A 292 16.59 -19.36 -33.57
N ALA A 293 17.08 -20.44 -32.98
CA ALA A 293 17.55 -21.64 -33.67
C ALA A 293 16.65 -22.84 -33.35
N SER A 294 16.56 -23.80 -34.29
CA SER A 294 15.88 -25.07 -34.04
C SER A 294 16.83 -26.09 -33.44
N VAL A 295 16.34 -26.95 -32.53
CA VAL A 295 17.11 -28.06 -31.93
C VAL A 295 17.83 -28.93 -32.98
N THR A 296 17.29 -29.04 -34.19
CA THR A 296 17.87 -29.85 -35.28
C THR A 296 19.13 -29.24 -35.92
N GLN A 297 19.42 -27.96 -35.70
CA GLN A 297 20.61 -27.27 -36.25
C GLN A 297 21.79 -27.18 -35.27
N VAL A 298 21.63 -27.62 -34.03
CA VAL A 298 22.66 -27.55 -32.97
C VAL A 298 23.15 -28.95 -32.64
N LEU A 299 23.82 -29.60 -33.59
CA LEU A 299 24.64 -30.78 -33.34
C LEU A 299 25.94 -30.61 -34.14
N PRO A 300 27.13 -30.72 -33.51
CA PRO A 300 28.40 -30.79 -34.24
C PRO A 300 28.53 -32.08 -35.06
#